data_AF-A0A2K1EKN9-F1
#
_entry.id   AF-A0A2K1EKN9-F1
#
_cell.length_a   1.000
_cell.length_b   1.000
_cell.length_c   1.000
_cell.angle_alpha   90.00
_cell.angle_beta   90.00
_cell.angle_gamma   90.00
#
_symmetry.space_group_name_H-M   'P 1'
#
loop_
_entity.id
_entity.type
_entity.pdbx_description
1 polymer ?
#
loop_
_entity_poly.entity_id
_entity_poly.type
_entity_poly.pdbx_seq_one_letter_code
_entity_poly.pdbx_strand_id
1 'polypeptide(L)' 'MSDDEFMKLVELAQNKSDVEAMNAIFQYFDPDIKRLSKFIRMPKEDAIQSMKTELLEFIMKNNESLAISCFRLLYRRQLI' A
#
# COMPACT_ATOMS: atom_id res chain seq x y z
N MET A 1 11.22 6.38 -12.41
CA MET A 1 10.58 5.16 -12.94
C MET A 1 9.63 5.61 -14.03
N SER A 2 9.70 4.99 -15.20
CA SER A 2 8.76 5.18 -16.30
C SER A 2 7.53 4.29 -16.12
N ASP A 3 6.42 4.61 -16.80
CA ASP A 3 5.16 3.85 -16.70
C ASP A 3 5.34 2.39 -17.14
N ASP A 4 6.16 2.13 -18.16
CA ASP A 4 6.47 0.77 -18.65
C ASP A 4 7.23 -0.06 -17.62
N GLU A 5 8.18 0.55 -16.90
CA GLU A 5 8.92 -0.11 -15.82
C GLU A 5 7.99 -0.43 -14.64
N PHE A 6 7.07 0.47 -14.33
CA PHE A 6 6.08 0.26 -13.28
C PHE A 6 5.14 -0.90 -13.62
N MET A 7 4.61 -0.96 -14.84
CA MET A 7 3.73 -2.05 -15.26
C MET A 7 4.42 -3.41 -15.22
N LYS A 8 5.69 -3.49 -15.61
CA LYS A 8 6.48 -4.73 -15.48
C LYS A 8 6.63 -5.17 -14.02
N LEU A 9 6.86 -4.23 -13.10
CA LEU A 9 6.96 -4.55 -11.67
C LEU A 9 5.63 -5.05 -11.11
N VAL A 10 4.51 -4.45 -11.53
CA VAL A 10 3.16 -4.89 -11.14
C VAL A 10 2.88 -6.31 -11.65
N GLU A 11 3.19 -6.61 -12.92
CA GLU A 11 3.03 -7.95 -13.48
C GLU A 11 3.88 -9.01 -12.76
N LEU A 12 5.12 -8.66 -12.39
CA LEU A 12 6.01 -9.55 -11.64
C LEU A 12 5.49 -9.81 -10.22
N ALA A 13 5.03 -8.75 -9.53
CA ALA A 13 4.47 -8.85 -8.20
C ALA A 13 3.18 -9.69 -8.17
N GLN A 14 2.32 -9.56 -9.19
CA GLN A 14 1.07 -10.32 -9.32
C GLN A 14 1.27 -11.79 -9.70
N ASN A 15 2.11 -12.06 -10.71
CA ASN A 15 2.20 -13.42 -11.28
C ASN A 15 3.18 -14.34 -10.55
N LYS A 16 4.22 -13.79 -9.92
CA LYS A 16 5.29 -14.59 -9.31
C LYS A 16 5.36 -14.46 -7.80
N SER A 17 4.47 -13.67 -7.17
CA SER A 17 4.60 -13.28 -5.76
C SER A 17 6.03 -12.80 -5.45
N ASP A 18 6.61 -12.07 -6.41
CA ASP A 18 8.01 -11.69 -6.38
C ASP A 18 8.21 -10.59 -5.33
N VAL A 19 8.89 -10.97 -4.24
CA VAL A 19 9.14 -10.11 -3.08
C VAL A 19 10.02 -8.93 -3.47
N GLU A 20 10.92 -9.08 -4.46
CA GLU A 20 11.82 -8.03 -4.91
C GLU A 20 11.06 -7.00 -5.74
N ALA A 21 10.16 -7.45 -6.62
CA ALA A 21 9.27 -6.56 -7.36
C ALA A 21 8.33 -5.79 -6.42
N MET A 22 7.74 -6.46 -5.44
CA MET A 22 6.92 -5.81 -4.40
C MET A 22 7.72 -4.76 -3.61
N ASN A 23 8.94 -5.09 -3.21
CA ASN A 23 9.78 -4.17 -2.46
C ASN A 23 10.19 -2.96 -3.30
N ALA A 24 10.47 -3.14 -4.60
CA ALA A 24 10.73 -2.04 -5.52
C ALA A 24 9.52 -1.08 -5.64
N ILE A 25 8.30 -1.62 -5.69
CA ILE A 25 7.07 -0.82 -5.67
C ILE A 25 6.93 -0.07 -4.34
N PHE A 26 7.19 -0.71 -3.20
CA PHE A 26 7.17 -0.04 -1.90
C PHE A 26 8.22 1.07 -1.77
N GLN A 27 9.43 0.87 -2.28
CA GLN A 27 10.48 1.89 -2.28
C GLN A 27 10.07 3.09 -3.13
N TYR A 28 9.42 2.85 -4.28
CA TYR A 28 8.90 3.91 -5.13
C TYR A 28 7.86 4.77 -4.41
N PHE A 29 6.92 4.15 -3.68
CA PHE A 29 5.87 4.86 -2.93
C PHE A 29 6.28 5.29 -1.51
N ASP A 30 7.46 4.90 -1.00
CA ASP A 30 7.89 5.18 0.37
C ASP A 30 7.83 6.68 0.76
N PRO A 31 8.23 7.63 -0.11
CA PRO A 31 8.09 9.07 0.18
C PRO A 31 6.62 9.49 0.38
N ASP A 32 5.72 8.96 -0.45
CA ASP A 32 4.29 9.24 -0.39
C ASP A 32 3.63 8.58 0.81
N ILE A 33 3.97 7.32 1.11
CA ILE A 33 3.53 6.61 2.31
C ILE A 33 3.96 7.37 3.57
N LYS A 34 5.20 7.86 3.63
CA LYS A 34 5.70 8.69 4.75
C LYS A 34 5.01 10.05 4.84
N ARG A 35 4.59 10.63 3.71
CA ARG A 35 3.86 11.89 3.68
C ARG A 35 2.41 11.70 4.14
N LEU A 36 1.73 10.70 3.59
CA LEU A 36 0.32 10.40 3.83
C LEU A 36 0.08 9.83 5.23
N SER A 37 0.99 9.01 5.76
CA SER A 37 0.91 8.48 7.13
C SER A 37 0.79 9.56 8.21
N LYS A 38 1.30 10.78 7.96
CA LYS A 38 1.17 11.92 8.90
C LYS A 38 -0.27 12.39 9.08
N PHE A 39 -1.16 12.11 8.14
CA PHE A 39 -2.56 12.51 8.17
C PHE A 39 -3.47 11.43 8.77
N ILE A 40 -2.95 10.22 8.96
CA ILE A 40 -3.68 9.12 9.56
C ILE A 40 -3.59 9.25 11.08
N ARG A 41 -4.73 9.27 11.78
CA ARG A 41 -4.79 9.31 13.26
C ARG A 41 -4.43 7.95 13.89
N MET A 42 -3.19 7.53 13.72
CA MET A 42 -2.61 6.33 14.35
C MET A 42 -1.09 6.50 14.51
N PRO A 43 -0.42 5.64 15.29
CA PRO A 43 1.04 5.64 15.36
C PRO A 43 1.65 5.57 13.96
N LYS A 44 2.73 6.32 13.74
CA LYS A 44 3.37 6.45 12.42
C LYS A 44 3.74 5.09 11.81
N GLU A 45 4.24 4.16 12.63
CA GLU A 45 4.61 2.82 12.18
C GLU A 45 3.38 2.01 11.72
N ASP A 46 2.30 2.04 12.51
CA ASP A 46 1.02 1.41 12.16
C ASP A 46 0.42 1.99 10.87
N ALA A 47 0.51 3.32 10.69
CA ALA A 47 0.04 4.00 9.48
C ALA A 47 0.81 3.54 8.24
N ILE A 48 2.14 3.49 8.34
CA ILE A 48 2.99 3.04 7.25
C ILE A 48 2.70 1.58 6.90
N GLN A 49 2.58 0.70 7.89
CA GLN A 49 2.30 -0.72 7.66
C GLN A 49 0.91 -0.96 7.08
N SER A 50 -0.10 -0.22 7.55
CA SER A 50 -1.46 -0.29 7.00
C SER A 50 -1.46 0.13 5.53
N MET A 51 -0.81 1.24 5.19
CA MET A 51 -0.69 1.72 3.81
C MET A 51 0.04 0.73 2.89
N LYS A 52 1.14 0.12 3.36
CA LYS A 52 1.86 -0.91 2.59
C LYS A 52 1.00 -2.15 2.34
N THR A 53 0.28 -2.58 3.37
CA THR A 53 -0.60 -3.75 3.28
C THR A 53 -1.73 -3.50 2.27
N GLU A 54 -2.37 -2.33 2.32
CA GLU A 54 -3.44 -1.97 1.39
C GLU A 54 -2.94 -1.80 -0.05
N LEU A 55 -1.76 -1.19 -0.24
CA LEU A 55 -1.13 -1.08 -1.55
C LEU A 55 -0.86 -2.48 -2.16
N LEU A 56 -0.39 -3.41 -1.33
CA LEU A 56 -0.13 -4.78 -1.76
C LEU A 56 -1.43 -5.52 -2.12
N GLU A 57 -2.47 -5.38 -1.31
CA GLU A 57 -3.79 -5.94 -1.65
C GLU A 57 -4.37 -5.34 -2.93
N PHE A 58 -4.18 -4.03 -3.16
CA PHE A 58 -4.61 -3.36 -4.38
C PHE A 58 -3.93 -3.95 -5.61
N ILE A 59 -2.60 -4.10 -5.55
CA ILE A 59 -1.79 -4.69 -6.60
C ILE A 59 -2.20 -6.15 -6.83
N MET A 60 -2.39 -6.95 -5.78
CA MET A 60 -2.70 -8.38 -5.94
C MET A 60 -4.14 -8.67 -6.37
N LYS A 61 -5.12 -7.86 -5.96
CA LYS A 61 -6.55 -8.13 -6.20
C LYS A 61 -7.15 -7.32 -7.36
N ASN A 62 -6.39 -6.40 -7.97
CA ASN A 62 -6.88 -5.48 -9.01
C ASN A 62 -8.20 -4.77 -8.62
N ASN A 63 -8.40 -4.54 -7.32
CA ASN A 63 -9.70 -4.19 -6.76
C ASN A 63 -9.74 -2.71 -6.37
N GLU A 64 -10.62 -1.94 -6.99
CA GLU A 64 -10.77 -0.47 -6.91
C GLU A 64 -11.19 0.10 -5.54
N SER A 65 -11.22 -0.70 -4.47
CA SER A 65 -11.75 -0.26 -3.17
C SER A 65 -10.68 0.40 -2.28
N LEU A 66 -10.06 1.47 -2.78
CA LEU A 66 -8.99 2.24 -2.13
C LEU A 66 -9.41 3.01 -0.86
N ALA A 67 -10.71 3.18 -0.57
CA ALA A 67 -11.16 4.03 0.53
C ALA A 67 -11.68 3.27 1.75
N ILE A 68 -12.12 2.00 1.60
CA ILE A 68 -12.91 1.33 2.63
C ILE A 68 -12.04 0.74 3.74
N SER A 69 -10.80 0.30 3.44
CA SER A 69 -9.93 -0.36 4.42
C SER A 69 -9.31 0.62 5.41
N CYS A 70 -8.72 1.73 4.93
CA CYS A 70 -8.25 2.82 5.80
C CYS A 70 -9.39 3.41 6.64
N PHE A 71 -10.59 3.63 6.07
CA PHE A 71 -11.76 4.06 6.85
C PHE A 71 -12.22 3.00 7.85
N ARG A 72 -12.25 1.71 7.48
CA ARG A 72 -12.62 0.63 8.42
C ARG A 72 -11.63 0.51 9.57
N LEU A 73 -10.33 0.65 9.34
CA LEU A 73 -9.32 0.65 10.41
C LEU A 73 -9.45 1.87 11.31
N LEU A 74 -9.73 3.05 10.75
CA LEU A 74 -10.02 4.27 11.53
C LEU A 74 -11.29 4.12 12.40
N TYR A 75 -12.35 3.49 11.88
CA TYR A 75 -13.60 3.28 12.63
C TYR A 75 -13.58 2.05 13.56
N ARG A 76 -12.81 0.99 13.27
CA ARG A 76 -12.69 -0.19 14.16
C ARG A 76 -11.88 0.10 15.41
N ARG A 77 -10.92 1.02 15.36
CA ARG A 77 -10.08 1.39 16.51
C ARG A 77 -10.74 2.39 17.47
N GLN A 78 -11.94 2.91 17.16
CA GLN A 78 -12.74 3.76 18.05
C GLN A 78 -13.76 3.00 18.92
N LEU A 79 -13.85 1.67 18.79
CA LEU A 79 -14.86 0.84 19.47
C LEU A 79 -14.30 -0.10 20.55
N ILE A 80 -13.09 0.15 21.05
CA ILE A 80 -12.53 -0.51 22.24
C ILE A 80 -12.00 0.57 23.18
#